data_AF-A0A2S4WIT6-F1
#
_entry.id   AF-A0A2S4WIT6-F1
#
_cell.length_a   1.000
_cell.length_b   1.000
_cell.length_c   1.000
_cell.angle_alpha   90.00
_cell.angle_beta   90.00
_cell.angle_gamma   90.00
#
_symmetry.space_group_name_H-M   'P 1'
#
loop_
_entity.id
_entity.type
_entity.pdbx_description
1 polymer ?
#
loop_
_entity_poly.entity_id
_entity_poly.type
_entity_poly.pdbx_seq_one_letter_code
_entity_poly.pdbx_strand_id
1 'polypeptide(L)'
;MGRIFVGLCQIQSILQGLKAASVYPNAEIKLVGKTLKINPHAGIFSTMPPGYAGQSNLPDNLKKHFRSMVMTRPDGELITQVLLFSQGFRTAEILASKVVPFFSLCDEQLSKQPHYDFGLRALKAVLTSTGHLKL
;
A
#
# COMPACT_ATOMS: atom_id res chain seq x y z
N MET A 1 -21.42 -7.98 -15.50
CA MET A 1 -21.83 -6.89 -14.59
C MET A 1 -22.28 -7.34 -13.19
N GLY A 2 -22.85 -8.54 -12.98
CA GLY A 2 -23.44 -8.90 -11.67
C GLY A 2 -22.47 -9.15 -10.50
N ARG A 3 -21.29 -9.76 -10.72
CA ARG A 3 -20.39 -10.16 -9.60
C ARG A 3 -19.69 -8.99 -8.91
N ILE A 4 -19.30 -7.95 -9.66
CA ILE A 4 -18.62 -6.76 -9.11
C ILE A 4 -19.58 -5.96 -8.23
N PHE A 5 -20.85 -5.83 -8.66
CA PHE A 5 -21.87 -5.11 -7.91
C PHE A 5 -22.23 -5.82 -6.59
N VAL A 6 -22.31 -7.15 -6.61
CA VAL A 6 -22.52 -7.97 -5.41
C VAL A 6 -21.38 -7.77 -4.40
N GLY A 7 -20.11 -7.74 -4.85
CA GLY A 7 -18.97 -7.49 -3.98
C GLY A 7 -18.99 -6.11 -3.33
N LEU A 8 -19.34 -5.06 -4.08
CA LEU A 8 -19.42 -3.69 -3.54
C LEU A 8 -20.56 -3.52 -2.52
N CYS A 9 -21.72 -4.13 -2.75
CA CYS A 9 -22.83 -4.13 -1.79
C CYS A 9 -22.49 -4.88 -0.49
N GLN A 10 -21.69 -5.95 -0.59
CA GLN A 10 -21.21 -6.68 0.59
C GLN A 10 -20.25 -5.82 1.42
N ILE A 11 -19.30 -5.13 0.78
CA ILE A 11 -18.39 -4.22 1.47
C ILE A 11 -19.17 -3.12 2.21
N GLN A 12 -20.21 -2.57 1.58
CA GLN A 12 -21.08 -1.59 2.25
C GLN A 12 -21.75 -2.15 3.51
N SER A 13 -22.25 -3.38 3.42
CA SER A 13 -22.92 -4.06 4.55
C SER A 13 -21.96 -4.30 5.71
N ILE A 14 -20.70 -4.66 5.41
CA ILE A 14 -19.66 -4.83 6.43
C ILE A 14 -19.31 -3.48 7.07
N LEU A 15 -19.15 -2.41 6.29
CA LEU A 15 -18.82 -1.08 6.81
C LEU A 15 -19.92 -0.53 7.72
N GLN A 16 -21.19 -0.69 7.35
CA GLN A 16 -22.32 -0.31 8.19
C GLN A 16 -22.36 -1.14 9.47
N GLY A 17 -22.10 -2.44 9.35
CA GLY A 17 -21.98 -3.35 10.48
C GLY A 17 -20.88 -2.96 11.46
N LEU A 18 -19.69 -2.60 10.96
CA LEU A 18 -18.57 -2.14 11.81
C LEU A 18 -18.89 -0.83 12.52
N LYS A 19 -19.55 0.11 11.83
CA LYS A 19 -20.05 1.35 12.47
C LYS A 19 -21.06 1.04 13.57
N ALA A 20 -21.98 0.10 13.33
CA ALA A 20 -22.96 -0.33 14.33
C ALA A 20 -22.29 -1.06 15.50
N ALA A 21 -21.28 -1.90 15.24
CA ALA A 21 -20.52 -2.64 16.25
C ALA A 21 -19.74 -1.72 17.19
N SER A 22 -19.33 -0.54 16.72
CA SER A 22 -18.70 0.48 17.57
C SER A 22 -19.65 1.07 18.62
N VAL A 23 -20.98 1.02 18.40
CA VAL A 23 -21.99 1.51 19.32
C VAL A 23 -22.60 0.36 20.12
N TYR A 24 -22.84 -0.77 19.45
CA TYR A 24 -23.45 -1.98 20.01
C TYR A 24 -22.49 -3.17 19.84
N PRO A 25 -21.81 -3.62 20.92
CA PRO A 25 -20.75 -4.63 20.80
C PRO A 25 -21.22 -6.01 20.34
N ASN A 26 -22.54 -6.28 20.30
CA ASN A 26 -23.14 -7.52 19.81
C ASN A 26 -23.86 -7.36 18.45
N ALA A 27 -23.45 -6.40 17.62
CA ALA A 27 -24.05 -6.20 16.31
C ALA A 27 -23.84 -7.41 15.38
N GLU A 28 -24.93 -7.86 14.76
CA GLU A 28 -24.95 -8.92 13.75
C GLU A 28 -25.28 -8.34 12.38
N ILE A 29 -24.62 -8.84 11.34
CA ILE A 29 -24.93 -8.49 9.95
C ILE A 29 -25.28 -9.71 9.14
N LYS A 30 -26.14 -9.52 8.14
CA LYS A 30 -26.39 -10.53 7.10
C LYS A 30 -25.43 -10.32 5.94
N LEU A 31 -24.58 -11.31 5.69
CA LEU A 31 -23.74 -11.40 4.50
C LEU A 31 -24.08 -12.67 3.74
N VAL A 32 -24.45 -12.52 2.46
CA VAL A 32 -24.69 -13.66 1.55
C VAL A 32 -25.68 -14.68 2.14
N GLY A 33 -26.73 -14.17 2.80
CA GLY A 33 -27.76 -15.00 3.44
C GLY A 33 -27.38 -15.62 4.79
N LYS A 34 -26.15 -15.41 5.29
CA LYS A 34 -25.71 -15.84 6.62
C LYS A 34 -25.66 -14.67 7.59
N THR A 35 -26.19 -14.87 8.80
CA THR A 35 -26.02 -13.91 9.89
C THR A 35 -24.67 -14.15 10.56
N LEU A 36 -23.86 -13.11 10.67
CA LEU A 36 -22.51 -13.17 11.23
C LEU A 36 -22.35 -12.07 12.28
N LYS A 37 -21.72 -12.43 13.41
CA LYS A 37 -21.29 -11.46 14.43
C LYS A 37 -20.05 -10.71 13.95
N ILE A 38 -20.02 -9.41 14.17
CA ILE A 38 -18.87 -8.58 13.81
C ILE A 38 -17.95 -8.41 15.00
N ASN A 39 -16.64 -8.57 14.75
CA ASN A 39 -15.63 -8.20 15.73
C ASN A 39 -15.43 -6.67 15.70
N PRO A 40 -15.66 -5.93 16.81
CA PRO A 40 -15.46 -4.48 16.86
C PRO A 40 -14.00 -4.05 16.66
N HIS A 41 -13.03 -4.96 16.79
CA HIS A 41 -11.61 -4.68 16.53
C HIS A 41 -11.20 -4.86 15.07
N ALA A 42 -12.11 -5.23 14.16
CA ALA A 42 -11.80 -5.34 12.75
C ALA A 42 -11.78 -3.97 12.05
N GLY A 43 -10.89 -3.81 11.06
CA GLY A 43 -10.75 -2.61 10.25
C GLY A 43 -10.69 -2.93 8.76
N ILE A 44 -11.16 -1.99 7.92
CA ILE A 44 -11.11 -2.11 6.46
C ILE A 44 -10.27 -0.96 5.90
N PHE A 45 -9.31 -1.30 5.05
CA PHE A 45 -8.44 -0.36 4.36
C PHE A 45 -8.52 -0.61 2.86
N SER A 46 -8.53 0.45 2.07
CA SER A 46 -8.57 0.39 0.62
C SER A 46 -7.52 1.32 0.04
N THR A 47 -6.67 0.78 -0.85
CA THR A 47 -5.63 1.53 -1.55
C THR A 47 -6.11 1.84 -2.96
N MET A 48 -6.22 3.13 -3.30
CA MET A 48 -6.59 3.60 -4.64
C MET A 48 -5.36 4.25 -5.29
N PRO A 49 -4.63 3.55 -6.18
CA PRO A 49 -3.49 4.15 -6.88
C PRO A 49 -3.98 5.28 -7.81
N PRO A 50 -3.30 6.45 -7.83
CA PRO A 50 -3.67 7.54 -8.72
C PRO A 50 -3.41 7.15 -10.18
N GLY A 51 -4.35 7.48 -11.08
CA GLY A 51 -4.13 7.35 -12.52
C GLY A 51 -4.56 6.03 -13.18
N TYR A 52 -5.19 5.10 -12.46
CA TYR A 52 -5.85 3.93 -13.10
C TYR A 52 -7.16 4.37 -13.77
N ALA A 53 -7.04 5.11 -14.87
CA ALA A 53 -8.12 5.58 -15.73
C ALA A 53 -8.81 4.39 -16.41
N GLY A 54 -9.69 3.69 -15.69
CA GLY A 54 -10.44 2.55 -16.22
C GLY A 54 -10.90 1.54 -15.17
N GLN A 55 -10.34 1.55 -13.97
CA GLN A 55 -10.90 0.78 -12.85
C GLN A 55 -11.92 1.65 -12.11
N SER A 56 -13.08 1.05 -11.82
CA SER A 56 -14.18 1.68 -11.10
C SER A 56 -13.66 2.23 -9.77
N ASN A 57 -13.46 3.54 -9.68
CA ASN A 57 -13.30 4.23 -8.40
C ASN A 57 -14.40 3.75 -7.45
N LEU A 58 -14.12 3.69 -6.14
CA LEU A 58 -15.16 3.35 -5.18
C LEU A 58 -16.40 4.23 -5.45
N PRO A 59 -17.62 3.65 -5.52
CA PRO A 59 -18.84 4.43 -5.60
C PRO A 59 -18.87 5.48 -4.50
N ASP A 60 -19.43 6.67 -4.77
CA ASP A 60 -19.37 7.78 -3.83
C ASP A 60 -20.02 7.45 -2.47
N ASN A 61 -21.02 6.55 -2.47
CA ASN A 61 -21.62 6.02 -1.24
C ASN A 61 -20.61 5.28 -0.36
N LEU A 62 -19.69 4.52 -0.95
CA LEU A 62 -18.62 3.86 -0.19
C LEU A 62 -17.51 4.84 0.18
N LYS A 63 -17.12 5.75 -0.72
CA LYS A 63 -16.07 6.76 -0.41
C LYS A 63 -16.38 7.57 0.84
N LYS A 64 -17.65 7.93 1.09
CA LYS A 64 -18.09 8.63 2.32
C LYS A 64 -17.78 7.87 3.62
N HIS A 65 -17.56 6.56 3.56
CA HIS A 65 -17.23 5.74 4.72
C HIS A 65 -15.72 5.68 5.00
N PHE A 66 -14.89 6.09 4.03
CA PHE A 66 -13.44 6.08 4.16
C PHE A 66 -12.90 7.48 4.42
N ARG A 67 -11.82 7.57 5.20
CA ARG A 67 -11.00 8.77 5.26
C ARG A 67 -9.98 8.69 4.14
N SER A 68 -10.00 9.67 3.25
CA SER A 68 -8.98 9.77 2.20
C SER A 68 -7.66 10.19 2.82
N MET A 69 -6.58 9.49 2.47
CA MET A 69 -5.22 9.87 2.81
C MET A 69 -4.39 9.87 1.54
N VAL A 70 -3.68 10.96 1.31
CA VAL A 70 -2.75 11.08 0.18
C VAL A 70 -1.39 10.58 0.63
N MET A 71 -0.86 9.59 -0.07
CA MET A 71 0.52 9.14 0.12
C MET A 71 1.43 10.02 -0.73
N THR A 72 2.31 10.78 -0.10
CA THR A 72 3.34 11.56 -0.79
C THR A 72 4.50 10.66 -1.22
N ARG A 73 5.33 11.15 -2.16
CA ARG A 73 6.54 10.45 -2.58
C ARG A 73 7.42 10.19 -1.35
N PRO A 74 7.81 8.94 -1.07
CA PRO A 74 8.67 8.63 0.07
C PRO A 74 10.09 9.16 -0.15
N ASP A 75 10.78 9.47 0.94
CA ASP A 75 12.20 9.83 0.93
C ASP A 75 13.06 8.57 0.71
N GLY A 76 13.59 8.44 -0.49
CA GLY A 76 14.42 7.30 -0.87
C GLY A 76 15.76 7.24 -0.14
N GLU A 77 16.34 8.40 0.21
CA GLU A 77 17.64 8.49 0.88
C GLU A 77 17.52 8.00 2.32
N LEU A 78 16.55 8.53 3.07
CA LEU A 78 16.30 8.11 4.44
C LEU A 78 15.97 6.61 4.51
N ILE A 79 15.14 6.10 3.60
CA ILE A 79 14.81 4.67 3.55
C ILE A 79 16.05 3.83 3.27
N THR A 80 16.89 4.23 2.32
CA THR A 80 18.12 3.53 1.98
C THR A 80 19.11 3.52 3.14
N GLN A 81 19.26 4.66 3.82
CA GLN A 81 20.11 4.79 4.99
C GLN A 81 19.67 3.84 6.11
N VAL A 82 18.37 3.81 6.44
CA VAL A 82 17.82 2.91 7.47
C VAL A 82 18.01 1.44 7.09
N LEU A 83 17.77 1.07 5.83
CA LEU A 83 17.99 -0.29 5.34
C LEU A 83 19.46 -0.71 5.47
N LEU A 84 20.39 0.11 5.00
CA LEU A 84 21.83 -0.15 5.12
C LEU A 84 22.30 -0.21 6.59
N PHE A 85 21.76 0.67 7.45
CA PHE A 85 22.07 0.64 8.87
C PHE A 85 21.60 -0.67 9.52
N SER A 86 20.39 -1.13 9.20
CA SER A 86 19.85 -2.42 9.69
C SER A 86 20.69 -3.63 9.27
N GLN A 87 21.46 -3.49 8.19
CA GLN A 87 22.39 -4.52 7.69
C GLN A 87 23.81 -4.37 8.28
N GLY A 88 24.03 -3.39 9.16
CA GLY A 88 25.30 -3.15 9.85
C GLY A 88 26.33 -2.39 9.02
N PHE A 89 25.93 -1.60 8.02
CA PHE A 89 26.85 -0.69 7.32
C PHE A 89 27.07 0.58 8.16
N ARG A 90 28.33 0.82 8.55
CA ARG A 90 28.69 2.02 9.34
C ARG A 90 28.65 3.32 8.53
N THR A 91 28.83 3.22 7.21
CA THR A 91 28.83 4.34 6.26
C THR A 91 27.49 4.46 5.50
N ALA A 92 26.39 3.98 6.09
CA ALA A 92 25.07 3.94 5.47
C ALA A 92 24.60 5.29 4.90
N GLU A 93 24.90 6.39 5.60
CA GLU A 93 24.56 7.76 5.17
C GLU A 93 25.26 8.15 3.85
N ILE A 94 26.57 7.90 3.76
CA ILE A 94 27.38 8.18 2.57
C ILE A 94 26.96 7.28 1.39
N LEU A 95 26.60 6.03 1.68
CA LEU A 95 26.14 5.10 0.66
C LEU A 95 24.74 5.49 0.13
N ALA A 96 23.82 5.86 1.02
CA ALA A 96 22.48 6.28 0.64
C ALA A 96 22.49 7.51 -0.28
N SER A 97 23.30 8.53 0.05
CA SER A 97 23.45 9.74 -0.76
C SER A 97 24.10 9.52 -2.13
N LYS A 98 24.66 8.33 -2.38
CA LYS A 98 25.19 7.94 -3.70
C LYS A 98 24.25 7.01 -4.46
N VAL A 99 23.69 6.02 -3.77
CA VAL A 99 22.86 4.98 -4.40
C VAL A 99 21.54 5.55 -4.90
N VAL A 100 20.90 6.45 -4.15
CA VAL A 100 19.59 7.00 -4.55
C VAL A 100 19.70 7.93 -5.77
N PRO A 101 20.66 8.88 -5.83
CA PRO A 101 20.89 9.63 -7.05
C PRO A 101 21.31 8.75 -8.22
N PHE A 102 22.11 7.70 -7.99
CA PHE A 102 22.47 6.75 -9.04
C PHE A 102 21.24 6.08 -9.68
N PHE A 103 20.29 5.58 -8.88
CA PHE A 103 19.04 5.03 -9.40
C PHE A 103 18.21 6.07 -10.18
N SER A 104 18.19 7.32 -9.69
CA SER A 104 17.50 8.41 -10.38
C SER A 104 18.15 8.73 -11.73
N LEU A 105 19.48 8.77 -11.79
CA LEU A 105 20.23 8.95 -13.03
C LEU A 105 20.01 7.80 -14.01
N CYS A 106 19.91 6.56 -13.54
CA CYS A 106 19.58 5.43 -14.40
C CYS A 106 18.18 5.58 -15.03
N ASP A 107 17.20 6.05 -14.27
CA ASP A 107 15.84 6.31 -14.80
C ASP A 107 15.82 7.44 -15.84
N GLU A 108 16.67 8.46 -15.66
CA GLU A 108 16.75 9.62 -16.56
C GLU A 108 17.59 9.38 -17.81
N GLN A 109 18.71 8.65 -17.68
CA GLN A 109 19.71 8.52 -18.74
C GLN A 109 19.56 7.25 -19.59
N LEU A 110 18.93 6.19 -19.06
CA LEU A 110 18.74 4.95 -19.81
C LEU A 110 17.53 5.01 -20.74
N SER A 111 17.50 4.10 -21.71
CA SER A 111 16.36 3.99 -22.62
C SER A 111 15.10 3.58 -21.86
N LYS A 112 13.95 4.17 -22.22
CA LYS A 112 12.66 3.87 -21.59
C LYS A 112 12.13 2.51 -22.05
N GLN A 113 12.57 1.46 -21.37
CA GLN A 113 12.11 0.09 -21.60
C GLN A 113 11.03 -0.31 -20.57
N PRO A 114 9.99 -1.07 -20.96
CA PRO A 114 8.91 -1.46 -20.05
C PRO A 114 9.34 -2.41 -18.93
N HIS A 115 10.48 -3.07 -19.07
CA HIS A 115 11.04 -3.99 -18.08
C HIS A 115 12.04 -3.33 -17.13
N TYR A 116 12.38 -2.05 -17.33
CA TYR A 116 13.20 -1.29 -16.40
C TYR A 116 12.35 -0.75 -15.26
N ASP A 117 12.82 -0.98 -14.04
CA ASP A 117 12.23 -0.46 -12.80
C ASP A 117 13.37 0.07 -11.94
N PHE A 118 13.50 1.39 -11.88
CA PHE A 118 14.43 2.09 -10.99
C PHE A 118 13.72 2.68 -9.76
N GLY A 119 12.49 2.23 -9.49
CA GLY A 119 11.72 2.67 -8.33
C GLY A 119 12.24 2.10 -7.01
N LEU A 120 11.58 2.52 -5.92
CA LEU A 120 11.93 2.11 -4.56
C LEU A 120 11.90 0.58 -4.35
N ARG A 121 11.10 -0.15 -5.14
CA ARG A 121 11.02 -1.61 -5.11
C ARG A 121 12.34 -2.26 -5.55
N ALA A 122 12.88 -1.83 -6.68
CA ALA A 122 14.14 -2.33 -7.19
C ALA A 122 15.31 -1.94 -6.27
N LEU A 123 15.31 -0.69 -5.78
CA LEU A 123 16.27 -0.21 -4.80
C LEU A 123 16.29 -1.08 -3.54
N LYS A 124 15.13 -1.34 -2.94
CA LYS A 124 15.03 -2.23 -1.77
C LYS A 124 15.54 -3.64 -2.07
N ALA A 125 15.23 -4.19 -3.24
CA ALA A 125 15.67 -5.53 -3.62
C ALA A 125 17.20 -5.62 -3.71
N VAL A 126 17.85 -4.65 -4.34
CA VAL A 126 19.32 -4.57 -4.42
C VAL A 126 19.94 -4.48 -3.02
N LEU A 127 19.45 -3.55 -2.19
CA LEU A 127 19.97 -3.38 -0.83
C LEU A 127 19.80 -4.65 0.00
N THR A 128 18.64 -5.31 -0.06
CA THR A 128 18.39 -6.57 0.66
C THR A 128 19.40 -7.65 0.26
N SER A 129 19.68 -7.79 -1.03
CA SER A 129 20.68 -8.74 -1.53
C SER A 129 22.10 -8.42 -1.05
N THR A 130 22.48 -7.15 -0.93
CA THR A 130 23.82 -6.77 -0.43
C THR A 130 24.06 -7.17 1.03
N GLY A 131 23.00 -7.27 1.84
CA GLY A 131 23.09 -7.76 3.22
C GLY A 131 23.49 -9.24 3.31
N HIS A 132 23.13 -10.05 2.30
CA HIS A 132 23.51 -11.47 2.22
C HIS A 132 24.92 -11.69 1.68
N LEU A 133 25.47 -10.71 0.96
CA LEU A 133 26.82 -10.74 0.39
C LEU A 133 27.91 -10.33 1.40
N LYS A 134 27.54 -9.99 2.64
CA LYS A 134 28.48 -9.92 3.77
C LYS A 134 28.92 -11.34 4.16
N LEU A 135 29.89 -11.86 3.40
CA LEU A 135 30.83 -12.90 3.79
C LEU A 135 32.21 -12.25 3.96
#